data_AF-A0A8K0ACV7-F1
#
_entry.id   AF-A0A8K0ACV7-F1
#
_cell.length_a   1.000
_cell.length_b   1.000
_cell.length_c   1.000
_cell.angle_alpha   90.00
_cell.angle_beta   90.00
_cell.angle_gamma   90.00
#
_symmetry.space_group_name_H-M   'P 1'
#
loop_
_entity.id
_entity.type
_entity.pdbx_description
1 polymer ?
#
loop_
_entity_poly.entity_id
_entity_poly.type
_entity_poly.pdbx_seq_one_letter_code
_entity_poly.pdbx_strand_id
1 'polypeptide(L)'
;MVGKTGHGKSCLGNSILGRYGREKAFTDSPMGSSTTKTSMKESAMIDGIRFHVIDTPGVMDTDAEGKKTLGEISKCREFCPNGVNAVLLVIPFGQKFTKEEETSIGHLKTLFGDDLFKYGIVIFTHGDKFDEAKEDGQLNHFNEYLHSQPPYFNDVLQKVGRRYVLFNNKLRGDAAKPQRLQLVEHIRAVMGNVGQVAYKIPEYVNTAGACFHATSTVLIDGKHPEKMASLQLGNKVLSIPDDGIAPAILDTVYFFSHAADDVIAPFVRITTAGGKTLHLSEGHYIYAGRDALKTGALVTAREVKVGDVVHVVDAEDQTPHPEEVMEVKTEIKRGLYCPHTLGGSLVVDGVCVSTYTEMIPPTVAHGLLWPVRVLYRIAPEVAGKIAQPQGEKGMPTWLGWLHDCYTAWV
;
A
#
# COMPACT_ATOMS: atom_id res chain seq x y z
N MET A 1 15.70 3.91 5.34
CA MET A 1 16.38 2.60 5.35
C MET A 1 15.35 1.57 5.78
N VAL A 2 15.33 0.37 5.21
CA VAL A 2 14.37 -0.69 5.57
C VAL A 2 15.11 -2.01 5.82
N GLY A 3 14.57 -2.86 6.69
CA GLY A 3 15.24 -4.06 7.16
C GLY A 3 14.67 -4.51 8.50
N LYS A 4 14.91 -5.77 8.88
CA LYS A 4 14.48 -6.31 10.18
C LYS A 4 15.12 -5.57 11.35
N THR A 5 14.49 -5.65 12.52
CA THR A 5 15.10 -5.25 13.78
C THR A 5 16.38 -6.07 14.02
N GLY A 6 17.44 -5.41 14.49
CA GLY A 6 18.74 -6.05 14.69
C GLY A 6 19.65 -6.09 13.45
N HIS A 7 19.18 -5.75 12.25
CA HIS A 7 20.02 -5.73 11.04
C HIS A 7 21.02 -4.56 10.97
N GLY A 8 21.03 -3.68 11.98
CA GLY A 8 21.99 -2.59 12.08
C GLY A 8 21.64 -1.34 11.26
N LYS A 9 20.35 -1.06 11.02
CA LYS A 9 19.89 0.17 10.33
C LYS A 9 20.39 1.45 11.00
N SER A 10 20.23 1.55 12.32
CA SER A 10 20.67 2.72 13.11
C SER A 10 22.21 2.86 13.09
N CYS A 11 22.94 1.75 13.25
CA CYS A 11 24.40 1.73 13.12
C CYS A 11 24.87 2.19 11.73
N LEU A 12 24.20 1.70 10.68
CA LEU A 12 24.46 2.09 9.30
C LEU A 12 24.20 3.58 9.10
N GLY A 13 23.07 4.10 9.59
CA GLY A 13 22.73 5.52 9.50
C GLY A 13 23.79 6.41 10.14
N ASN A 14 24.27 6.05 11.33
CA ASN A 14 25.39 6.72 11.99
C ASN A 14 26.68 6.68 11.15
N SER A 15 26.98 5.53 10.54
CA SER A 15 28.16 5.34 9.71
C SER A 15 28.12 6.16 8.41
N ILE A 16 26.94 6.27 7.79
CA ILE A 16 26.67 7.14 6.63
C ILE A 16 26.85 8.61 7.01
N LEU A 17 26.27 9.02 8.15
CA LEU A 17 26.33 10.39 8.65
C LEU A 17 27.70 10.76 9.26
N GLY A 18 28.63 9.80 9.38
CA GLY A 18 29.95 10.00 9.98
C GLY A 18 29.91 10.37 11.47
N ARG A 19 28.82 10.04 12.16
CA ARG A 19 28.56 10.41 13.56
C ARG A 19 28.75 9.23 14.49
N TYR A 20 29.63 9.37 15.47
CA TYR A 20 30.06 8.26 16.34
C TYR A 20 30.15 8.66 17.81
N GLY A 21 30.27 7.67 18.70
CA GLY A 21 30.40 7.92 20.13
C GLY A 21 29.22 8.70 20.70
N ARG A 22 29.49 9.87 21.29
CA ARG A 22 28.46 10.76 21.86
C ARG A 22 27.69 11.57 20.81
N GLU A 23 28.17 11.61 19.57
CA GLU A 23 27.57 12.40 18.49
C GLU A 23 26.59 11.59 17.62
N LYS A 24 26.34 10.31 17.96
CA LYS A 24 25.47 9.44 17.18
C LYS A 24 24.10 10.10 16.94
N ALA A 25 23.68 10.05 15.69
CA ALA A 25 22.39 10.55 15.22
C ALA A 25 21.25 9.60 15.61
N PHE A 26 21.49 8.29 15.54
CA PHE A 26 20.53 7.25 15.86
C PHE A 26 21.02 6.42 17.04
N THR A 27 20.13 6.11 17.98
CA THR A 27 20.45 5.22 19.09
C THR A 27 20.60 3.79 18.59
N ASP A 28 21.75 3.17 18.87
CA ASP A 28 22.04 1.78 18.55
C ASP A 28 22.33 0.98 19.84
N SER A 29 21.41 0.10 20.23
CA SER A 29 21.60 -0.78 21.37
C SER A 29 22.32 -2.07 20.94
N PRO A 30 23.46 -2.44 21.58
CA PRO A 30 24.14 -3.70 21.31
C PRO A 30 23.36 -4.94 21.77
N MET A 31 22.29 -4.78 22.56
CA MET A 31 21.52 -5.89 23.14
C MET A 31 20.33 -6.36 22.27
N GLY A 32 20.22 -5.91 21.01
CA GLY A 32 19.15 -6.36 20.10
C GLY A 32 17.74 -5.91 20.47
N SER A 33 17.56 -5.18 21.57
CA SER A 33 16.29 -4.56 21.94
C SER A 33 15.98 -3.42 20.96
N SER A 34 14.79 -3.47 20.36
CA SER A 34 14.29 -2.41 19.47
C SER A 34 14.22 -1.09 20.23
N THR A 35 15.20 -0.21 20.00
CA THR A 35 15.25 1.13 20.62
C THR A 35 14.55 2.17 19.74
N THR A 36 14.53 1.96 18.41
CA THR A 36 13.82 2.82 17.47
C THR A 36 12.33 2.52 17.49
N LYS A 37 11.60 3.21 18.38
CA LYS A 37 10.13 3.09 18.49
C LYS A 37 9.37 3.75 17.34
N THR A 38 9.96 4.77 16.71
CA THR A 38 9.39 5.50 15.56
C THR A 38 10.49 5.98 14.62
N SER A 39 10.18 6.25 13.35
CA SER A 39 11.16 6.73 12.37
C SER A 39 11.80 8.04 12.79
N MET A 40 13.08 8.21 12.48
CA MET A 40 13.87 9.43 12.74
C MET A 40 14.59 9.86 11.47
N LYS A 41 14.65 11.18 11.23
CA LYS A 41 15.40 11.78 10.13
C LYS A 41 16.57 12.58 10.69
N GLU A 42 17.77 12.28 10.20
CA GLU A 42 18.99 13.02 10.54
C GLU A 42 19.76 13.40 9.29
N SER A 43 20.57 14.46 9.39
CA SER A 43 21.26 15.02 8.22
C SER A 43 22.68 15.44 8.55
N ALA A 44 23.60 15.22 7.60
CA ALA A 44 25.00 15.63 7.75
C ALA A 44 25.62 16.03 6.39
N MET A 45 26.62 16.90 6.45
CA MET A 45 27.44 17.31 5.32
C MET A 45 28.75 16.51 5.38
N ILE A 46 28.96 15.58 4.46
CA ILE A 46 30.13 14.69 4.44
C ILE A 46 30.75 14.75 3.05
N ASP A 47 32.05 15.07 2.96
CA ASP A 47 32.78 15.16 1.70
C ASP A 47 32.07 16.00 0.61
N GLY A 48 31.42 17.11 1.02
CA GLY A 48 30.66 17.99 0.13
C GLY A 48 29.29 17.48 -0.30
N ILE A 49 28.83 16.32 0.19
CA ILE A 49 27.53 15.71 -0.11
C ILE A 49 26.61 15.79 1.11
N ARG A 50 25.39 16.32 0.92
CA ARG A 50 24.41 16.45 2.00
C ARG A 50 23.57 15.19 2.06
N PHE A 51 23.75 14.43 3.13
CA PHE A 51 22.93 13.26 3.40
C PHE A 51 21.72 13.64 4.23
N HIS A 52 20.57 13.10 3.83
CA HIS A 52 19.36 13.02 4.65
C HIS A 52 19.07 11.53 4.82
N VAL A 53 19.18 11.03 6.05
CA VAL A 53 19.01 9.61 6.36
C VAL A 53 17.77 9.45 7.22
N ILE A 54 16.86 8.58 6.78
CA ILE A 54 15.70 8.17 7.57
C ILE A 54 15.99 6.76 8.11
N ASP A 55 16.11 6.64 9.43
CA ASP A 55 16.08 5.36 10.13
C ASP A 55 14.63 5.03 10.45
N THR A 56 14.16 3.87 10.00
CA THR A 56 12.81 3.41 10.31
C THR A 56 12.88 2.34 11.40
N PRO A 57 11.80 2.11 12.16
CA PRO A 57 11.65 0.89 12.93
C PRO A 57 11.78 -0.34 12.01
N GLY A 58 11.69 -1.54 12.59
CA GLY A 58 11.45 -2.74 11.80
C GLY A 58 10.14 -2.66 11.00
N VAL A 59 10.12 -1.94 9.88
CA VAL A 59 8.98 -1.83 8.95
C VAL A 59 8.70 -3.21 8.31
N MET A 60 9.69 -4.10 8.35
CA MET A 60 9.59 -5.50 7.98
C MET A 60 9.06 -6.39 9.12
N ASP A 61 9.01 -5.91 10.36
CA ASP A 61 8.59 -6.70 11.54
C ASP A 61 7.11 -6.52 11.90
N THR A 62 6.30 -5.93 11.01
CA THR A 62 5.02 -5.36 11.44
C THR A 62 3.94 -6.40 11.73
N ASP A 63 3.13 -6.07 12.74
CA ASP A 63 2.05 -6.86 13.34
C ASP A 63 0.85 -7.07 12.40
N ALA A 64 0.05 -8.10 12.71
CA ALA A 64 -1.10 -8.57 11.91
C ALA A 64 -2.20 -7.51 11.67
N GLU A 65 -2.15 -6.37 12.36
CA GLU A 65 -3.18 -5.32 12.33
C GLU A 65 -2.77 -4.09 11.51
N GLY A 66 -1.51 -3.98 11.08
CA GLY A 66 -1.05 -3.00 10.11
C GLY A 66 -0.99 -1.53 10.55
N LYS A 67 -1.71 -1.11 11.59
CA LYS A 67 -1.79 0.30 12.06
C LYS A 67 -0.43 0.94 12.33
N LYS A 68 0.52 0.17 12.88
CA LYS A 68 1.89 0.66 13.15
C LYS A 68 2.65 0.95 11.86
N THR A 69 2.49 0.13 10.81
CA THR A 69 3.08 0.37 9.48
C THR A 69 2.66 1.70 8.91
N LEU A 70 1.39 2.07 9.11
CA LEU A 70 0.74 3.21 8.48
C LEU A 70 1.23 4.54 9.06
N GLY A 71 1.38 4.61 10.39
CA GLY A 71 1.99 5.75 11.05
C GLY A 71 3.43 5.99 10.56
N GLU A 72 4.19 4.92 10.35
CA GLU A 72 5.57 5.02 9.86
C GLU A 72 5.66 5.47 8.40
N ILE A 73 4.77 4.99 7.51
CA ILE A 73 4.70 5.46 6.12
C ILE A 73 4.39 6.96 6.08
N SER A 74 3.38 7.39 6.85
CA SER A 74 2.96 8.80 6.91
C SER A 74 4.11 9.70 7.40
N LYS A 75 4.81 9.27 8.45
CA LYS A 75 5.98 9.97 8.99
C LYS A 75 7.15 10.02 8.00
N CYS A 76 7.40 8.95 7.27
CA CYS A 76 8.43 8.94 6.22
C CYS A 76 8.11 9.94 5.10
N ARG A 77 6.84 10.05 4.70
CA ARG A 77 6.40 11.05 3.71
C ARG A 77 6.57 12.47 4.21
N GLU A 78 6.26 12.74 5.48
CA GLU A 78 6.49 14.05 6.11
C GLU A 78 7.98 14.44 6.11
N PHE A 79 8.85 13.47 6.40
CA PHE A 79 10.30 13.67 6.37
C PHE A 79 10.87 13.90 4.97
N CYS A 80 10.22 13.36 3.94
CA CYS A 80 10.67 13.37 2.55
C CYS A 80 9.50 13.70 1.60
N PRO A 81 8.96 14.94 1.62
CA PRO A 81 7.81 15.30 0.80
C PRO A 81 8.10 15.21 -0.71
N ASN A 82 9.36 15.42 -1.09
CA ASN A 82 9.84 15.29 -2.46
C ASN A 82 10.28 13.85 -2.81
N GLY A 83 10.05 12.88 -1.93
CA GLY A 83 10.49 11.50 -2.12
C GLY A 83 11.92 11.21 -1.67
N VAL A 84 12.42 10.02 -2.02
CA VAL A 84 13.77 9.53 -1.66
C VAL A 84 14.60 9.19 -2.90
N ASN A 85 15.91 9.44 -2.81
CA ASN A 85 16.84 9.14 -3.91
C ASN A 85 17.25 7.67 -3.99
N ALA A 86 17.21 6.96 -2.87
CA ALA A 86 17.52 5.54 -2.79
C ALA A 86 16.85 4.89 -1.59
N VAL A 87 16.62 3.59 -1.69
CA VAL A 87 16.04 2.74 -0.65
C VAL A 87 17.08 1.71 -0.25
N LEU A 88 17.56 1.80 0.99
CA LEU A 88 18.59 0.89 1.50
C LEU A 88 17.94 -0.32 2.17
N LEU A 89 18.09 -1.51 1.56
CA LEU A 89 17.65 -2.80 2.11
C LEU A 89 18.79 -3.37 2.99
N VAL A 90 18.63 -3.30 4.31
CA VAL A 90 19.71 -3.62 5.26
C VAL A 90 19.63 -5.07 5.73
N ILE A 91 20.70 -5.83 5.49
CA ILE A 91 20.83 -7.25 5.80
C ILE A 91 22.21 -7.48 6.43
N PRO A 92 22.36 -8.18 7.55
CA PRO A 92 23.68 -8.44 8.12
C PRO A 92 24.40 -9.57 7.39
N PHE A 93 25.71 -9.42 7.20
CA PHE A 93 26.59 -10.50 6.76
C PHE A 93 26.67 -11.60 7.83
N GLY A 94 26.92 -12.84 7.37
CA GLY A 94 27.13 -14.01 8.22
C GLY A 94 25.86 -14.80 8.57
N GLN A 95 24.69 -14.38 8.07
CA GLN A 95 23.45 -15.17 8.15
C GLN A 95 22.96 -15.56 6.75
N LYS A 96 22.16 -16.63 6.69
CA LYS A 96 21.39 -16.98 5.48
C LYS A 96 20.17 -16.07 5.38
N PHE A 97 19.89 -15.61 4.17
CA PHE A 97 18.62 -15.01 3.85
C PHE A 97 17.51 -16.02 4.14
N THR A 98 16.42 -15.57 4.75
CA THR A 98 15.36 -16.39 5.32
C THR A 98 14.03 -16.16 4.59
N LYS A 99 13.12 -17.13 4.67
CA LYS A 99 11.76 -16.98 4.13
C LYS A 99 10.99 -15.81 4.76
N GLU A 100 11.30 -15.48 6.01
CA GLU A 100 10.71 -14.33 6.70
C GLU A 100 11.17 -13.01 6.07
N GLU A 101 12.46 -12.88 5.72
CA GLU A 101 12.96 -11.72 4.99
C GLU A 101 12.39 -11.65 3.58
N GLU A 102 12.24 -12.78 2.88
CA GLU A 102 11.54 -12.85 1.59
C GLU A 102 10.10 -12.33 1.70
N THR A 103 9.37 -12.80 2.71
CA THR A 103 7.99 -12.38 3.00
C THR A 103 7.91 -10.88 3.27
N SER A 104 8.86 -10.35 4.04
CA SER A 104 8.98 -8.92 4.35
C SER A 104 9.24 -8.06 3.12
N ILE A 105 10.06 -8.53 2.19
CA ILE A 105 10.28 -7.86 0.89
C ILE A 105 9.00 -7.92 0.03
N GLY A 106 8.25 -9.01 0.10
CA GLY A 106 6.91 -9.13 -0.48
C GLY A 106 5.96 -8.05 0.05
N HIS A 107 5.95 -7.80 1.36
CA HIS A 107 5.14 -6.72 1.95
C HIS A 107 5.58 -5.33 1.46
N LEU A 108 6.89 -5.07 1.34
CA LEU A 108 7.37 -3.81 0.76
C LEU A 108 6.88 -3.64 -0.68
N LYS A 109 6.91 -4.70 -1.49
CA LYS A 109 6.36 -4.68 -2.85
C LYS A 109 4.87 -4.34 -2.85
N THR A 110 4.08 -4.94 -1.96
CA THR A 110 2.63 -4.67 -1.87
C THR A 110 2.34 -3.22 -1.50
N LEU A 111 3.08 -2.67 -0.55
CA LEU A 111 2.87 -1.30 -0.05
C LEU A 111 3.40 -0.25 -1.03
N PHE A 112 4.63 -0.41 -1.49
CA PHE A 112 5.37 0.61 -2.23
C PHE A 112 5.42 0.36 -3.74
N GLY A 113 4.89 -0.76 -4.21
CA GLY A 113 4.95 -1.17 -5.62
C GLY A 113 6.34 -1.68 -6.04
N ASP A 114 6.37 -2.32 -7.21
CA ASP A 114 7.62 -2.86 -7.79
C ASP A 114 8.65 -1.76 -8.12
N ASP A 115 8.17 -0.55 -8.41
CA ASP A 115 9.04 0.58 -8.74
C ASP A 115 9.99 0.96 -7.59
N LEU A 116 9.65 0.64 -6.34
CA LEU A 116 10.53 0.84 -5.19
C LEU A 116 11.92 0.21 -5.41
N PHE A 117 11.97 -0.98 -6.02
CA PHE A 117 13.23 -1.72 -6.19
C PHE A 117 14.14 -1.11 -7.26
N LYS A 118 13.60 -0.28 -8.17
CA LYS A 118 14.41 0.53 -9.09
C LYS A 118 15.32 1.52 -8.32
N TYR A 119 14.90 1.92 -7.13
CA TYR A 119 15.65 2.77 -6.19
C TYR A 119 16.43 1.98 -5.14
N GLY A 120 16.30 0.64 -5.14
CA GLY A 120 16.86 -0.24 -4.13
C GLY A 120 18.38 -0.41 -4.24
N ILE A 121 19.04 -0.45 -3.08
CA ILE A 121 20.44 -0.87 -2.89
C ILE A 121 20.47 -1.80 -1.69
N VAL A 122 21.06 -2.99 -1.82
CA VAL A 122 21.24 -3.90 -0.68
C VAL A 122 22.48 -3.49 0.11
N ILE A 123 22.33 -3.26 1.41
CA ILE A 123 23.44 -2.94 2.30
C ILE A 123 23.70 -4.13 3.21
N PHE A 124 24.89 -4.72 3.07
CA PHE A 124 25.36 -5.75 3.95
C PHE A 124 26.06 -5.11 5.16
N THR A 125 25.53 -5.28 6.35
CA THR A 125 26.21 -4.85 7.59
C THR A 125 27.14 -5.95 8.10
N HIS A 126 27.89 -5.68 9.16
CA HIS A 126 28.91 -6.60 9.71
C HIS A 126 30.08 -6.90 8.75
N GLY A 127 30.54 -5.89 8.00
CA GLY A 127 31.73 -6.03 7.15
C GLY A 127 32.99 -6.46 7.92
N ASP A 128 33.09 -6.14 9.20
CA ASP A 128 34.14 -6.63 10.10
C ASP A 128 34.21 -8.16 10.16
N LYS A 129 33.05 -8.84 10.16
CA LYS A 129 33.00 -10.31 10.15
C LYS A 129 33.39 -10.90 8.79
N PHE A 130 33.19 -10.15 7.70
CA PHE A 130 33.68 -10.56 6.39
C PHE A 130 35.20 -10.45 6.32
N ASP A 131 35.77 -9.37 6.87
CA ASP A 131 37.21 -9.18 6.97
C ASP A 131 37.84 -10.32 7.80
N GLU A 132 37.26 -10.65 8.96
CA GLU A 132 37.67 -11.80 9.80
C GLU A 132 37.60 -13.13 9.04
N ALA A 133 36.48 -13.43 8.36
CA ALA A 133 36.33 -14.66 7.58
C ALA A 133 37.34 -14.77 6.42
N LYS A 134 37.78 -13.64 5.88
CA LYS A 134 38.81 -13.59 4.84
C LYS A 134 40.20 -13.82 5.41
N GLU A 135 40.50 -13.23 6.57
CA GLU A 135 41.76 -13.47 7.30
C GLU A 135 41.91 -14.92 7.72
N ASP A 136 40.81 -15.56 8.17
CA ASP A 136 40.77 -16.98 8.54
C ASP A 136 40.76 -17.94 7.34
N GLY A 137 40.76 -17.43 6.11
CA GLY A 137 40.71 -18.24 4.88
C GLY A 137 39.38 -18.98 4.65
N GLN A 138 38.31 -18.58 5.34
CA GLN A 138 36.98 -19.18 5.19
C GLN A 138 36.24 -18.66 3.94
N LEU A 139 36.58 -17.45 3.47
CA LEU A 139 35.94 -16.80 2.33
C LEU A 139 36.90 -15.84 1.62
N ASN A 140 37.12 -15.98 0.32
CA ASN A 140 38.08 -15.13 -0.40
C ASN A 140 37.42 -13.91 -1.05
N HIS A 141 36.21 -14.11 -1.58
CA HIS A 141 35.46 -13.10 -2.31
C HIS A 141 34.03 -12.99 -1.79
N PHE A 142 33.53 -11.76 -1.68
CA PHE A 142 32.16 -11.51 -1.25
C PHE A 142 31.11 -12.19 -2.15
N ASN A 143 31.42 -12.38 -3.44
CA ASN A 143 30.55 -13.11 -4.37
C ASN A 143 30.33 -14.57 -3.97
N GLU A 144 31.30 -15.22 -3.32
CA GLU A 144 31.13 -16.59 -2.80
C GLU A 144 30.01 -16.62 -1.75
N TYR A 145 29.95 -15.62 -0.87
CA TYR A 145 28.86 -15.48 0.10
C TYR A 145 27.52 -15.28 -0.59
N LEU A 146 27.45 -14.41 -1.62
CA LEU A 146 26.24 -14.19 -2.41
C LEU A 146 25.75 -15.47 -3.12
N HIS A 147 26.66 -16.25 -3.70
CA HIS A 147 26.33 -17.52 -4.35
C HIS A 147 25.88 -18.59 -3.36
N SER A 148 26.32 -18.50 -2.10
CA SER A 148 25.86 -19.40 -1.04
C SER A 148 24.41 -19.14 -0.61
N GLN A 149 23.87 -17.95 -0.88
CA GLN A 149 22.53 -17.58 -0.45
C GLN A 149 21.45 -18.38 -1.20
N PRO A 150 20.27 -18.57 -0.58
CA PRO A 150 19.21 -19.34 -1.22
C PRO A 150 18.72 -18.66 -2.52
N PRO A 151 18.11 -19.41 -3.46
CA PRO A 151 17.72 -18.89 -4.77
C PRO A 151 16.88 -17.61 -4.72
N TYR A 152 15.92 -17.52 -3.80
CA TYR A 152 15.05 -16.34 -3.65
C TYR A 152 15.80 -15.06 -3.26
N PHE A 153 17.02 -15.16 -2.69
CA PHE A 153 17.86 -13.99 -2.48
C PHE A 153 18.41 -13.40 -3.79
N ASN A 154 18.72 -14.27 -4.77
CA ASN A 154 19.16 -13.80 -6.08
C ASN A 154 18.06 -12.99 -6.79
N ASP A 155 16.79 -13.33 -6.59
CA ASP A 155 15.67 -12.57 -7.14
C ASP A 155 15.62 -11.15 -6.56
N VAL A 156 15.89 -11.00 -5.26
CA VAL A 156 16.02 -9.68 -4.61
C VAL A 156 17.16 -8.89 -5.23
N LEU A 157 18.35 -9.51 -5.38
CA LEU A 157 19.49 -8.87 -6.02
C LEU A 157 19.18 -8.46 -7.46
N GLN A 158 18.48 -9.29 -8.23
CA GLN A 158 18.08 -8.96 -9.60
C GLN A 158 17.10 -7.78 -9.63
N LYS A 159 16.09 -7.75 -8.76
CA LYS A 159 15.12 -6.63 -8.65
C LYS A 159 15.81 -5.30 -8.37
N VAL A 160 16.87 -5.30 -7.56
CA VAL A 160 17.68 -4.10 -7.30
C VAL A 160 18.83 -3.90 -8.30
N GLY A 161 18.80 -4.55 -9.47
CA GLY A 161 19.84 -4.39 -10.50
C GLY A 161 21.25 -4.77 -10.02
N ARG A 162 21.35 -5.73 -9.10
CA ARG A 162 22.57 -6.21 -8.43
C ARG A 162 23.38 -5.10 -7.75
N ARG A 163 22.72 -4.04 -7.28
CA ARG A 163 23.35 -2.96 -6.50
C ARG A 163 23.47 -3.36 -5.04
N TYR A 164 24.71 -3.51 -4.55
CA TYR A 164 24.94 -3.78 -3.14
C TYR A 164 26.26 -3.18 -2.63
N VAL A 165 26.32 -2.91 -1.32
CA VAL A 165 27.51 -2.40 -0.63
C VAL A 165 27.71 -3.15 0.67
N LEU A 166 28.95 -3.54 0.97
CA LEU A 166 29.35 -4.08 2.27
C LEU A 166 29.81 -2.92 3.17
N PHE A 167 29.19 -2.80 4.33
CA PHE A 167 29.48 -1.80 5.34
C PHE A 167 30.08 -2.45 6.60
N ASN A 168 31.28 -2.01 6.94
CA ASN A 168 31.83 -2.19 8.27
C ASN A 168 31.46 -0.97 9.12
N ASN A 169 30.45 -1.13 9.96
CA ASN A 169 29.93 -0.06 10.82
C ASN A 169 30.86 0.25 12.01
N LYS A 170 32.00 -0.44 12.15
CA LYS A 170 33.05 -0.13 13.14
C LYS A 170 34.11 0.84 12.59
N LEU A 171 34.23 1.00 11.27
CA LEU A 171 35.17 1.93 10.65
C LEU A 171 34.80 3.39 10.95
N ARG A 172 35.81 4.26 11.03
CA ARG A 172 35.71 5.68 11.36
C ARG A 172 36.56 6.52 10.41
N GLY A 173 36.23 7.82 10.30
CA GLY A 173 37.04 8.78 9.54
C GLY A 173 37.33 8.33 8.11
N ASP A 174 38.61 8.39 7.73
CA ASP A 174 39.12 8.02 6.40
C ASP A 174 38.94 6.53 6.09
N ALA A 175 39.06 5.64 7.08
CA ALA A 175 38.85 4.21 6.87
C ALA A 175 37.40 3.89 6.46
N ALA A 176 36.43 4.71 6.92
CA ALA A 176 35.02 4.57 6.53
C ALA A 176 34.67 5.29 5.21
N LYS A 177 35.59 6.06 4.62
CA LYS A 177 35.33 6.85 3.42
C LYS A 177 35.04 5.99 2.17
N PRO A 178 35.78 4.89 1.88
CA PRO A 178 35.53 4.07 0.69
C PRO A 178 34.11 3.52 0.61
N GLN A 179 33.57 2.94 1.69
CA GLN A 179 32.20 2.40 1.71
C GLN A 179 31.13 3.49 1.52
N ARG A 180 31.37 4.72 2.03
CA ARG A 180 30.47 5.86 1.80
C ARG A 180 30.50 6.32 0.34
N LEU A 181 31.69 6.38 -0.27
CA LEU A 181 31.82 6.75 -1.68
C LEU A 181 31.18 5.72 -2.60
N GLN A 182 31.37 4.42 -2.32
CA GLN A 182 30.70 3.35 -3.05
C GLN A 182 29.17 3.46 -2.95
N LEU A 183 28.63 3.77 -1.77
CA LEU A 183 27.20 4.03 -1.60
C LEU A 183 26.73 5.21 -2.46
N VAL A 184 27.48 6.32 -2.46
CA VAL A 184 27.17 7.50 -3.28
C VAL A 184 27.17 7.18 -4.76
N GLU A 185 28.13 6.39 -5.24
CA GLU A 185 28.20 5.95 -6.64
C GLU A 185 26.94 5.16 -7.04
N HIS A 186 26.51 4.22 -6.19
CA HIS A 186 25.26 3.50 -6.43
C HIS A 186 24.03 4.42 -6.40
N ILE A 187 23.96 5.39 -5.48
CA ILE A 187 22.85 6.36 -5.43
C ILE A 187 22.83 7.21 -6.71
N ARG A 188 23.98 7.70 -7.17
CA ARG A 188 24.08 8.46 -8.43
C ARG A 188 23.65 7.62 -9.63
N ALA A 189 24.07 6.35 -9.68
CA ALA A 189 23.66 5.42 -10.74
C ALA A 189 22.14 5.17 -10.72
N VAL A 190 21.56 4.96 -9.52
CA VAL A 190 20.10 4.86 -9.35
C VAL A 190 19.41 6.11 -9.91
N MET A 191 19.82 7.30 -9.46
CA MET A 191 19.20 8.57 -9.90
C MET A 191 19.36 8.80 -11.40
N GLY A 192 20.49 8.40 -11.99
CA GLY A 192 20.69 8.44 -13.44
C GLY A 192 19.70 7.54 -14.19
N ASN A 193 19.51 6.31 -13.72
CA ASN A 193 18.63 5.33 -14.36
C ASN A 193 17.14 5.68 -14.28
N VAL A 194 16.72 6.41 -13.24
CA VAL A 194 15.33 6.84 -13.03
C VAL A 194 15.05 8.26 -13.53
N GLY A 195 15.97 8.85 -14.31
CA GLY A 195 15.76 10.16 -14.94
C GLY A 195 15.78 11.34 -13.95
N GLN A 196 16.55 11.25 -12.86
CA GLN A 196 16.66 12.26 -11.81
C GLN A 196 15.35 12.53 -11.03
N VAL A 197 14.38 11.63 -11.12
CA VAL A 197 13.13 11.71 -10.34
C VAL A 197 13.31 10.91 -9.05
N ALA A 198 12.99 11.51 -7.90
CA ALA A 198 13.00 10.81 -6.63
C ALA A 198 11.78 9.90 -6.50
N TYR A 199 11.93 8.79 -5.78
CA TYR A 199 10.81 7.89 -5.50
C TYR A 199 9.81 8.57 -4.58
N LYS A 200 8.60 8.82 -5.07
CA LYS A 200 7.50 9.37 -4.29
C LYS A 200 6.98 8.30 -3.32
N ILE A 201 7.03 8.60 -2.03
CA ILE A 201 6.45 7.74 -1.00
C ILE A 201 4.92 7.76 -1.15
N PRO A 202 4.25 6.60 -1.25
CA PRO A 202 2.80 6.51 -1.38
C PRO A 202 2.07 7.25 -0.27
N GLU A 203 0.88 7.74 -0.60
CA GLU A 203 -0.01 8.34 0.35
C GLU A 203 -0.78 7.26 1.11
N TYR A 204 -0.77 7.35 2.44
CA TYR A 204 -1.66 6.56 3.27
C TYR A 204 -2.91 7.37 3.62
N VAL A 205 -4.09 6.78 3.40
CA VAL A 205 -5.36 7.38 3.79
C VAL A 205 -6.08 6.42 4.73
N ASN A 206 -6.42 6.91 5.93
CA ASN A 206 -7.36 6.21 6.78
C ASN A 206 -8.77 6.46 6.23
N THR A 207 -9.28 5.53 5.44
CA THR A 207 -10.52 5.73 4.69
C THR A 207 -11.74 5.43 5.56
N ALA A 208 -12.40 6.47 6.05
CA ALA A 208 -13.79 6.39 6.52
C ALA A 208 -14.80 6.34 5.33
N GLY A 209 -14.36 6.68 4.11
CA GLY A 209 -15.16 6.61 2.89
C GLY A 209 -15.26 5.20 2.30
N ALA A 210 -16.30 4.93 1.52
CA ALA A 210 -16.54 3.67 0.80
C ALA A 210 -15.56 3.56 -0.36
N CYS A 211 -14.71 2.54 -0.37
CA CYS A 211 -13.85 2.24 -1.50
C CYS A 211 -13.63 0.73 -1.61
N PHE A 212 -13.26 0.31 -2.82
CA PHE A 212 -12.87 -1.03 -3.20
C PHE A 212 -11.40 -1.05 -3.57
N HIS A 213 -10.79 -2.22 -3.46
CA HIS A 213 -9.41 -2.42 -3.86
C HIS A 213 -9.27 -2.41 -5.39
N ALA A 214 -8.14 -1.90 -5.90
CA ALA A 214 -7.86 -1.80 -7.33
C ALA A 214 -8.02 -3.12 -8.12
N THR A 215 -7.75 -4.26 -7.48
CA THR A 215 -7.85 -5.58 -8.12
C THR A 215 -9.18 -6.28 -7.90
N SER A 216 -10.10 -5.71 -7.11
CA SER A 216 -11.47 -6.23 -7.02
C SER A 216 -12.11 -6.24 -8.39
N THR A 217 -13.03 -7.16 -8.62
CA THR A 217 -13.60 -7.43 -9.94
C THR A 217 -15.07 -7.08 -10.00
N VAL A 218 -15.52 -6.60 -11.15
CA VAL A 218 -16.93 -6.41 -11.47
C VAL A 218 -17.23 -7.01 -12.84
N LEU A 219 -18.48 -7.38 -13.10
CA LEU A 219 -18.87 -7.88 -14.42
C LEU A 219 -19.32 -6.73 -15.33
N ILE A 220 -18.56 -6.46 -16.39
CA ILE A 220 -18.97 -5.57 -17.48
C ILE A 220 -19.93 -6.31 -18.40
N ASP A 221 -21.04 -5.64 -18.73
CA ASP A 221 -22.14 -6.18 -19.54
C ASP A 221 -22.63 -7.56 -19.06
N GLY A 222 -22.45 -7.83 -17.76
CA GLY A 222 -22.83 -9.07 -17.09
C GLY A 222 -21.98 -10.29 -17.45
N LYS A 223 -20.88 -10.14 -18.18
CA LYS A 223 -20.13 -11.31 -18.71
C LYS A 223 -18.64 -11.25 -18.49
N HIS A 224 -18.05 -10.06 -18.50
CA HIS A 224 -16.60 -9.90 -18.53
C HIS A 224 -16.11 -9.39 -17.18
N PRO A 225 -15.43 -10.23 -16.37
CA PRO A 225 -14.78 -9.76 -15.16
C PRO A 225 -13.70 -8.75 -15.52
N GLU A 226 -13.87 -7.53 -15.04
CA GLU A 226 -12.90 -6.45 -15.17
C GLU A 226 -12.43 -5.98 -13.80
N LYS A 227 -11.17 -5.54 -13.73
CA LYS A 227 -10.62 -4.98 -12.51
C LYS A 227 -11.24 -3.61 -12.24
N MET A 228 -11.44 -3.31 -10.96
CA MET A 228 -11.96 -2.03 -10.49
C MET A 228 -11.14 -0.85 -11.03
N ALA A 229 -9.81 -1.00 -11.06
CA ALA A 229 -8.89 0.02 -11.60
C ALA A 229 -9.00 0.26 -13.11
N SER A 230 -9.62 -0.66 -13.85
CA SER A 230 -9.81 -0.57 -15.31
C SER A 230 -11.19 -0.01 -15.68
N LEU A 231 -12.05 0.24 -14.70
CA LEU A 231 -13.37 0.80 -14.94
C LEU A 231 -13.31 2.24 -15.46
N GLN A 232 -14.23 2.53 -16.37
CA GLN A 232 -14.40 3.83 -16.99
C GLN A 232 -15.82 4.33 -16.83
N LEU A 233 -15.98 5.65 -16.88
CA LEU A 233 -17.30 6.28 -16.93
C LEU A 233 -18.08 5.76 -18.15
N GLY A 234 -19.34 5.43 -17.94
CA GLY A 234 -20.22 4.84 -18.95
C GLY A 234 -20.20 3.31 -19.02
N ASN A 235 -19.26 2.63 -18.34
CA ASN A 235 -19.31 1.18 -18.24
C ASN A 235 -20.61 0.72 -17.57
N LYS A 236 -21.21 -0.34 -18.12
CA LYS A 236 -22.38 -1.00 -17.56
C LYS A 236 -21.93 -2.19 -16.73
N VAL A 237 -22.14 -2.08 -15.43
CA VAL A 237 -21.71 -3.05 -14.42
C VAL A 237 -22.91 -3.79 -13.85
N LEU A 238 -22.69 -5.00 -13.38
CA LEU A 238 -23.71 -5.77 -12.69
C LEU A 238 -24.09 -5.11 -11.34
N SER A 239 -25.39 -4.96 -11.12
CA SER A 239 -26.00 -4.19 -10.03
C SER A 239 -27.26 -4.91 -9.55
N ILE A 240 -27.77 -4.51 -8.38
CA ILE A 240 -28.90 -5.19 -7.74
C ILE A 240 -30.18 -4.39 -8.00
N PRO A 241 -31.26 -5.02 -8.48
CA PRO A 241 -32.55 -4.35 -8.63
C PRO A 241 -33.14 -3.94 -7.28
N ASP A 242 -33.98 -2.90 -7.29
CA ASP A 242 -34.61 -2.33 -6.07
C ASP A 242 -35.48 -3.35 -5.31
N ASP A 243 -35.99 -4.38 -5.97
CA ASP A 243 -36.80 -5.44 -5.36
C ASP A 243 -35.97 -6.51 -4.64
N GLY A 244 -34.64 -6.54 -4.85
CA GLY A 244 -33.71 -7.47 -4.24
C GLY A 244 -33.93 -8.96 -4.54
N ILE A 245 -34.83 -9.28 -5.49
CA ILE A 245 -35.25 -10.65 -5.82
C ILE A 245 -35.03 -10.96 -7.29
N ALA A 246 -35.21 -9.96 -8.18
CA ALA A 246 -34.98 -10.16 -9.60
C ALA A 246 -33.48 -10.41 -9.89
N PRO A 247 -33.18 -11.05 -11.04
CA PRO A 247 -31.81 -11.17 -11.52
C PRO A 247 -31.11 -9.81 -11.54
N ALA A 248 -29.82 -9.84 -11.25
CA ALA A 248 -28.99 -8.65 -11.25
C ALA A 248 -29.07 -7.91 -12.61
N ILE A 249 -29.12 -6.58 -12.53
CA ILE A 249 -29.33 -5.70 -13.67
C ILE A 249 -28.03 -5.03 -14.10
N LEU A 250 -28.01 -4.44 -15.29
CA LEU A 250 -26.91 -3.59 -15.73
C LEU A 250 -27.16 -2.14 -15.35
N ASP A 251 -26.23 -1.56 -14.59
CA ASP A 251 -26.28 -0.16 -14.18
C ASP A 251 -25.01 0.58 -14.65
N THR A 252 -25.14 1.87 -14.92
CA THR A 252 -24.08 2.68 -15.51
C THR A 252 -23.23 3.33 -14.43
N VAL A 253 -21.92 3.10 -14.48
CA VAL A 253 -20.94 3.88 -13.71
C VAL A 253 -20.89 5.29 -14.27
N TYR A 254 -21.31 6.28 -13.48
CA TYR A 254 -21.41 7.67 -13.94
C TYR A 254 -20.44 8.62 -13.23
N PHE A 255 -19.80 8.13 -12.16
CA PHE A 255 -18.99 8.95 -11.27
C PHE A 255 -18.00 8.10 -10.46
N PHE A 256 -16.83 8.67 -10.13
CA PHE A 256 -15.90 8.10 -9.17
C PHE A 256 -15.64 9.12 -8.06
N SER A 257 -15.91 8.76 -6.80
CA SER A 257 -15.51 9.62 -5.68
C SER A 257 -14.03 9.45 -5.33
N HIS A 258 -13.45 8.28 -5.61
CA HIS A 258 -12.02 8.00 -5.51
C HIS A 258 -11.57 7.14 -6.69
N ALA A 259 -10.40 7.43 -7.26
CA ALA A 259 -9.66 6.53 -8.13
C ALA A 259 -8.17 6.85 -8.05
N ALA A 260 -7.42 6.07 -7.28
CA ALA A 260 -5.99 6.29 -7.09
C ALA A 260 -5.23 4.97 -6.98
N ASP A 261 -4.28 4.75 -7.90
CA ASP A 261 -3.39 3.59 -7.91
C ASP A 261 -2.31 3.66 -6.82
N ASP A 262 -1.91 4.86 -6.38
CA ASP A 262 -0.79 5.09 -5.46
C ASP A 262 -1.19 5.34 -4.01
N VAL A 263 -2.47 5.16 -3.67
CA VAL A 263 -2.98 5.27 -2.30
C VAL A 263 -2.93 3.92 -1.60
N ILE A 264 -2.41 3.90 -0.38
CA ILE A 264 -2.44 2.74 0.53
C ILE A 264 -3.58 2.95 1.53
N ALA A 265 -4.40 1.93 1.73
CA ALA A 265 -5.52 1.97 2.67
C ALA A 265 -5.71 0.60 3.36
N PRO A 266 -6.32 0.57 4.57
CA PRO A 266 -6.76 -0.67 5.19
C PRO A 266 -8.07 -1.14 4.53
N PHE A 267 -8.14 -2.43 4.24
CA PHE A 267 -9.32 -3.11 3.72
C PHE A 267 -9.73 -4.23 4.66
N VAL A 268 -11.04 -4.35 4.90
CA VAL A 268 -11.67 -5.54 5.44
C VAL A 268 -11.80 -6.55 4.30
N ARG A 269 -11.12 -7.68 4.44
CA ARG A 269 -11.28 -8.88 3.61
C ARG A 269 -12.38 -9.76 4.21
N ILE A 270 -13.43 -9.99 3.44
CA ILE A 270 -14.54 -10.87 3.79
C ILE A 270 -14.47 -12.08 2.86
N THR A 271 -14.42 -13.29 3.43
CA THR A 271 -14.48 -14.55 2.68
C THR A 271 -15.80 -15.26 2.97
N THR A 272 -16.52 -15.65 1.93
CA THR A 272 -17.81 -16.33 2.02
C THR A 272 -17.67 -17.86 1.90
N ALA A 273 -18.70 -18.63 2.23
CA ALA A 273 -18.69 -20.11 2.27
C ALA A 273 -18.32 -20.82 0.94
N GLY A 274 -18.76 -20.29 -0.18
CA GLY A 274 -18.41 -20.63 -1.56
C GLY A 274 -17.08 -20.04 -2.04
N GLY A 275 -16.32 -19.40 -1.14
CA GLY A 275 -14.93 -18.98 -1.39
C GLY A 275 -14.77 -17.63 -2.08
N LYS A 276 -15.83 -16.84 -2.25
CA LYS A 276 -15.72 -15.48 -2.78
C LYS A 276 -15.00 -14.61 -1.75
N THR A 277 -14.14 -13.72 -2.22
CA THR A 277 -13.30 -12.87 -1.37
C THR A 277 -13.42 -11.42 -1.79
N LEU A 278 -13.96 -10.59 -0.91
CA LEU A 278 -14.21 -9.17 -1.14
C LEU A 278 -13.28 -8.30 -0.29
N HIS A 279 -12.80 -7.20 -0.86
CA HIS A 279 -11.97 -6.20 -0.16
C HIS A 279 -12.64 -4.83 -0.14
N LEU A 280 -13.07 -4.39 1.05
CA LEU A 280 -13.75 -3.10 1.27
C LEU A 280 -13.03 -2.24 2.30
N SER A 281 -13.04 -0.92 2.14
CA SER A 281 -12.72 -0.02 3.26
C SER A 281 -13.69 -0.22 4.44
N GLU A 282 -13.26 0.04 5.67
CA GLU A 282 -14.04 -0.20 6.89
C GLU A 282 -15.46 0.40 6.90
N GLY A 283 -15.63 1.62 6.35
CA GLY A 283 -16.92 2.33 6.30
C GLY A 283 -17.79 2.03 5.08
N HIS A 284 -17.43 1.03 4.26
CA HIS A 284 -18.20 0.65 3.06
C HIS A 284 -19.43 -0.16 3.44
N TYR A 285 -20.58 0.11 2.82
CA TYR A 285 -21.81 -0.62 3.11
C TYR A 285 -21.96 -1.91 2.29
N ILE A 286 -22.25 -3.00 2.98
CA ILE A 286 -22.60 -4.30 2.41
C ILE A 286 -24.03 -4.69 2.83
N TYR A 287 -24.73 -5.39 1.94
CA TYR A 287 -26.03 -5.97 2.27
C TYR A 287 -25.83 -7.21 3.14
N ALA A 288 -26.20 -7.12 4.41
CA ALA A 288 -26.04 -8.21 5.38
C ALA A 288 -27.33 -8.51 6.15
N GLY A 289 -27.61 -9.79 6.34
CA GLY A 289 -28.85 -10.35 6.86
C GLY A 289 -29.63 -11.10 5.78
N ARG A 290 -30.40 -12.13 6.14
CA ARG A 290 -31.07 -13.03 5.17
C ARG A 290 -32.01 -12.30 4.18
N ASP A 291 -32.69 -11.26 4.65
CA ASP A 291 -33.63 -10.46 3.84
C ASP A 291 -33.07 -9.08 3.48
N ALA A 292 -31.76 -8.86 3.59
CA ALA A 292 -31.14 -7.53 3.43
C ALA A 292 -31.45 -6.86 2.09
N LEU A 293 -31.47 -7.60 0.98
CA LEU A 293 -31.82 -7.03 -0.32
C LEU A 293 -33.29 -6.58 -0.42
N LYS A 294 -34.19 -7.23 0.32
CA LYS A 294 -35.62 -6.85 0.36
C LYS A 294 -35.88 -5.67 1.28
N THR A 295 -35.15 -5.60 2.40
CA THR A 295 -35.33 -4.57 3.43
C THR A 295 -34.45 -3.35 3.21
N GLY A 296 -33.45 -3.44 2.32
CA GLY A 296 -32.39 -2.45 2.16
C GLY A 296 -31.45 -2.39 3.37
N ALA A 297 -31.36 -3.45 4.17
CA ALA A 297 -30.49 -3.48 5.34
C ALA A 297 -29.01 -3.44 4.93
N LEU A 298 -28.30 -2.44 5.45
CA LEU A 298 -26.88 -2.23 5.20
C LEU A 298 -26.12 -2.25 6.52
N VAL A 299 -24.95 -2.88 6.50
CA VAL A 299 -23.97 -2.82 7.59
C VAL A 299 -22.64 -2.34 7.03
N THR A 300 -21.83 -1.68 7.86
CA THR A 300 -20.49 -1.30 7.42
C THR A 300 -19.58 -2.53 7.40
N ALA A 301 -18.56 -2.54 6.54
CA ALA A 301 -17.62 -3.66 6.43
C ALA A 301 -16.95 -3.99 7.78
N ARG A 302 -16.68 -2.99 8.63
CA ARG A 302 -16.13 -3.20 9.99
C ARG A 302 -17.08 -3.89 10.96
N GLU A 303 -18.39 -3.87 10.71
CA GLU A 303 -19.40 -4.48 11.57
C GLU A 303 -19.68 -5.94 11.21
N VAL A 304 -19.27 -6.38 10.01
CA VAL A 304 -19.41 -7.76 9.54
C VAL A 304 -18.59 -8.71 10.40
N LYS A 305 -19.20 -9.82 10.80
CA LYS A 305 -18.62 -10.88 11.61
C LYS A 305 -18.74 -12.23 10.92
N VAL A 306 -17.86 -13.16 11.32
CA VAL A 306 -18.00 -14.57 10.95
C VAL A 306 -19.36 -15.08 11.43
N GLY A 307 -20.09 -15.77 10.55
CA GLY A 307 -21.47 -16.22 10.78
C GLY A 307 -22.55 -15.25 10.29
N ASP A 308 -22.20 -14.01 9.93
CA ASP A 308 -23.15 -13.12 9.25
C ASP A 308 -23.48 -13.66 7.86
N VAL A 309 -24.64 -13.27 7.34
CA VAL A 309 -25.10 -13.65 5.99
C VAL A 309 -24.97 -12.43 5.09
N VAL A 310 -24.29 -12.59 3.97
CA VAL A 310 -24.21 -11.60 2.88
C VAL A 310 -24.89 -12.16 1.64
N HIS A 311 -25.18 -11.32 0.65
CA HIS A 311 -25.71 -11.79 -0.63
C HIS A 311 -24.62 -11.83 -1.69
N VAL A 312 -24.60 -12.93 -2.44
CA VAL A 312 -23.67 -13.16 -3.53
C VAL A 312 -24.43 -13.38 -4.83
N VAL A 313 -23.72 -13.22 -5.95
CA VAL A 313 -24.24 -13.47 -7.29
C VAL A 313 -23.24 -14.34 -8.03
N ASP A 314 -23.73 -15.45 -8.58
CA ASP A 314 -22.94 -16.29 -9.47
C ASP A 314 -23.01 -15.77 -10.91
N ALA A 315 -21.92 -15.97 -11.65
CA ALA A 315 -21.83 -15.46 -13.02
C ALA A 315 -22.83 -16.13 -13.97
N GLU A 316 -23.27 -17.36 -13.67
CA GLU A 316 -24.17 -18.15 -14.51
C GLU A 316 -25.65 -17.79 -14.30
N ASP A 317 -26.11 -17.71 -13.04
CA ASP A 317 -27.52 -17.50 -12.70
C ASP A 317 -27.89 -16.02 -12.53
N GLN A 318 -26.89 -15.16 -12.27
CA GLN A 318 -27.01 -13.76 -11.94
C GLN A 318 -28.08 -13.43 -10.90
N THR A 319 -28.45 -14.42 -10.08
CA THR A 319 -29.56 -14.29 -9.12
C THR A 319 -28.97 -14.19 -7.73
N PRO A 320 -29.24 -13.09 -6.99
CA PRO A 320 -28.70 -12.93 -5.65
C PRO A 320 -29.19 -14.04 -4.71
N HIS A 321 -28.26 -14.64 -3.97
CA HIS A 321 -28.58 -15.64 -2.96
C HIS A 321 -27.72 -15.44 -1.69
N PRO A 322 -28.24 -15.84 -0.51
CA PRO A 322 -27.54 -15.63 0.74
C PRO A 322 -26.38 -16.63 0.93
N GLU A 323 -25.28 -16.15 1.47
CA GLU A 323 -24.10 -16.94 1.79
C GLU A 323 -23.49 -16.50 3.13
N GLU A 324 -22.97 -17.47 3.90
CA GLU A 324 -22.36 -17.21 5.20
C GLU A 324 -20.94 -16.67 5.08
N VAL A 325 -20.59 -15.73 5.94
CA VAL A 325 -19.23 -15.20 6.10
C VAL A 325 -18.42 -16.18 6.94
N MET A 326 -17.35 -16.71 6.34
CA MET A 326 -16.46 -17.69 6.98
C MET A 326 -15.22 -17.06 7.60
N GLU A 327 -14.79 -15.91 7.10
CA GLU A 327 -13.58 -15.24 7.55
C GLU A 327 -13.69 -13.73 7.37
N VAL A 328 -13.25 -12.99 8.38
CA VAL A 328 -13.07 -11.52 8.31
C VAL A 328 -11.66 -11.20 8.78
N LYS A 329 -10.89 -10.49 7.96
CA LYS A 329 -9.52 -10.06 8.28
C LYS A 329 -9.26 -8.66 7.76
N THR A 330 -8.35 -7.93 8.40
CA THR A 330 -7.88 -6.63 7.89
C THR A 330 -6.59 -6.82 7.10
N GLU A 331 -6.51 -6.21 5.92
CA GLU A 331 -5.34 -6.21 5.05
C GLU A 331 -5.01 -4.79 4.59
N ILE A 332 -3.74 -4.41 4.61
CA ILE A 332 -3.32 -3.14 3.99
C ILE A 332 -2.99 -3.40 2.52
N LYS A 333 -3.65 -2.67 1.63
CA LYS A 333 -3.45 -2.82 0.18
C LYS A 333 -3.29 -1.47 -0.51
N ARG A 334 -2.68 -1.51 -1.69
CA ARG A 334 -2.44 -0.34 -2.54
C ARG A 334 -3.46 -0.30 -3.67
N GLY A 335 -4.03 0.87 -3.92
CA GLY A 335 -5.04 1.11 -4.93
C GLY A 335 -6.43 1.22 -4.32
N LEU A 336 -7.08 2.36 -4.54
CA LEU A 336 -8.34 2.76 -3.90
C LEU A 336 -9.31 3.34 -4.93
N TYR A 337 -10.47 2.70 -5.09
CA TYR A 337 -11.46 3.06 -6.10
C TYR A 337 -12.88 3.08 -5.53
N CYS A 338 -13.68 4.07 -5.90
CA CYS A 338 -15.08 4.16 -5.51
C CYS A 338 -15.94 4.59 -6.71
N PRO A 339 -16.40 3.64 -7.55
CA PRO A 339 -17.37 3.92 -8.58
C PRO A 339 -18.77 4.12 -7.98
N HIS A 340 -19.55 4.98 -8.62
CA HIS A 340 -20.96 5.19 -8.33
C HIS A 340 -21.80 4.84 -9.54
N THR A 341 -22.82 4.02 -9.31
CA THR A 341 -23.83 3.60 -10.29
C THR A 341 -25.08 4.46 -10.13
N LEU A 342 -25.96 4.52 -11.14
CA LEU A 342 -27.13 5.41 -11.08
C LEU A 342 -28.15 4.97 -10.03
N GLY A 343 -28.26 3.65 -9.81
CA GLY A 343 -29.10 2.99 -8.80
C GLY A 343 -28.44 2.92 -7.42
N GLY A 344 -27.10 2.91 -7.34
CA GLY A 344 -26.38 2.97 -6.06
C GLY A 344 -26.11 1.62 -5.39
N SER A 345 -26.22 0.54 -6.16
CA SER A 345 -25.76 -0.80 -5.80
C SER A 345 -24.74 -1.30 -6.85
N LEU A 346 -23.99 -2.33 -6.48
CA LEU A 346 -22.95 -2.93 -7.31
C LEU A 346 -22.73 -4.38 -6.87
N VAL A 347 -22.27 -5.23 -7.80
CA VAL A 347 -21.74 -6.56 -7.48
C VAL A 347 -20.23 -6.54 -7.65
N VAL A 348 -19.48 -6.74 -6.56
CA VAL A 348 -18.02 -6.70 -6.53
C VAL A 348 -17.49 -8.02 -5.99
N ASP A 349 -16.55 -8.64 -6.70
CA ASP A 349 -16.01 -9.97 -6.38
C ASP A 349 -17.13 -11.03 -6.19
N GLY A 350 -18.25 -10.84 -6.89
CA GLY A 350 -19.45 -11.67 -6.79
C GLY A 350 -20.29 -11.43 -5.54
N VAL A 351 -20.06 -10.35 -4.78
CA VAL A 351 -20.80 -10.00 -3.56
C VAL A 351 -21.59 -8.70 -3.77
N CYS A 352 -22.82 -8.69 -3.29
CA CYS A 352 -23.74 -7.56 -3.34
C CYS A 352 -23.35 -6.45 -2.36
N VAL A 353 -23.11 -5.24 -2.88
CA VAL A 353 -22.66 -4.07 -2.09
C VAL A 353 -23.38 -2.80 -2.52
N SER A 354 -23.37 -1.78 -1.65
CA SER A 354 -23.84 -0.43 -1.99
C SER A 354 -22.71 0.40 -2.59
N THR A 355 -23.00 1.48 -3.31
CA THR A 355 -21.98 2.49 -3.69
C THR A 355 -21.82 3.59 -2.62
N TYR A 356 -22.52 3.49 -1.49
CA TYR A 356 -22.52 4.50 -0.42
C TYR A 356 -21.72 4.08 0.82
N THR A 357 -21.55 5.03 1.76
CA THR A 357 -20.64 4.95 2.91
C THR A 357 -21.28 5.62 4.11
N GLU A 358 -20.81 5.28 5.32
CA GLU A 358 -21.25 5.91 6.57
C GLU A 358 -20.99 7.42 6.65
N MET A 359 -20.12 7.99 5.79
CA MET A 359 -19.85 9.43 5.81
C MET A 359 -21.11 10.28 5.59
N ILE A 360 -22.05 9.79 4.78
CA ILE A 360 -23.33 10.43 4.53
C ILE A 360 -24.37 9.32 4.37
N PRO A 361 -25.50 9.32 5.11
CA PRO A 361 -26.54 8.31 4.96
C PRO A 361 -26.91 8.10 3.49
N PRO A 362 -27.07 6.85 3.01
CA PRO A 362 -27.24 6.56 1.57
C PRO A 362 -28.33 7.39 0.88
N THR A 363 -29.46 7.61 1.55
CA THR A 363 -30.57 8.44 1.03
C THR A 363 -30.18 9.90 0.85
N VAL A 364 -29.40 10.44 1.79
CA VAL A 364 -28.87 11.81 1.74
C VAL A 364 -27.79 11.93 0.67
N ALA A 365 -26.87 10.97 0.60
CA ALA A 365 -25.82 10.94 -0.42
C ALA A 365 -26.42 10.84 -1.84
N HIS A 366 -27.43 9.99 -2.02
CA HIS A 366 -28.18 9.85 -3.26
C HIS A 366 -28.85 11.18 -3.65
N GLY A 367 -29.45 11.89 -2.69
CA GLY A 367 -30.02 13.22 -2.88
C GLY A 367 -28.97 14.27 -3.29
N LEU A 368 -27.84 14.34 -2.56
CA LEU A 368 -26.75 15.28 -2.85
C LEU A 368 -26.13 15.07 -4.24
N LEU A 369 -26.06 13.83 -4.71
CA LEU A 369 -25.55 13.50 -6.04
C LEU A 369 -26.61 13.61 -7.16
N TRP A 370 -27.87 13.96 -6.85
CA TRP A 370 -28.92 14.13 -7.86
C TRP A 370 -28.56 15.12 -8.97
N PRO A 371 -28.00 16.33 -8.70
CA PRO A 371 -27.62 17.26 -9.77
C PRO A 371 -26.58 16.67 -10.73
N VAL A 372 -25.63 15.89 -10.21
CA VAL A 372 -24.60 15.22 -11.02
C VAL A 372 -25.21 14.11 -11.86
N ARG A 373 -26.15 13.34 -11.30
CA ARG A 373 -26.89 12.29 -12.04
C ARG A 373 -27.77 12.87 -13.15
N VAL A 374 -28.44 13.99 -12.88
CA VAL A 374 -29.22 14.72 -13.91
C VAL A 374 -28.29 15.23 -15.00
N LEU A 375 -27.17 15.86 -14.63
CA LEU A 375 -26.19 16.35 -15.59
C LEU A 375 -25.65 15.22 -16.47
N TYR A 376 -25.36 14.05 -15.90
CA TYR A 376 -24.92 12.88 -16.65
C TYR A 376 -25.98 12.38 -17.65
N ARG A 377 -27.27 12.40 -17.27
CA ARG A 377 -28.36 11.98 -18.17
C ARG A 377 -28.58 12.94 -19.35
N ILE A 378 -28.36 14.24 -19.15
CA ILE A 378 -28.60 15.27 -20.19
C ILE A 378 -27.36 15.58 -21.03
N ALA A 379 -26.17 15.46 -20.45
CA ALA A 379 -24.89 15.85 -21.05
C ALA A 379 -23.74 14.97 -20.50
N PRO A 380 -23.69 13.67 -20.87
CA PRO A 380 -22.72 12.71 -20.31
C PRO A 380 -21.26 13.10 -20.55
N GLU A 381 -20.94 13.73 -21.68
CA GLU A 381 -19.59 14.22 -21.96
C GLU A 381 -19.15 15.34 -21.00
N VAL A 382 -20.07 16.23 -20.64
CA VAL A 382 -19.81 17.34 -19.71
C VAL A 382 -19.71 16.81 -18.29
N ALA A 383 -20.63 15.94 -17.89
CA ALA A 383 -20.60 15.26 -16.60
C ALA A 383 -19.29 14.46 -16.45
N GLY A 384 -18.86 13.76 -17.50
CA GLY A 384 -17.63 12.99 -17.50
C GLY A 384 -16.39 13.83 -17.22
N LYS A 385 -16.30 15.05 -17.78
CA LYS A 385 -15.18 15.96 -17.50
C LYS A 385 -15.15 16.46 -16.05
N ILE A 386 -16.31 16.69 -15.45
CA ILE A 386 -16.44 17.21 -14.08
C ILE A 386 -16.31 16.09 -13.04
N ALA A 387 -16.72 14.87 -13.40
CA ALA A 387 -16.69 13.67 -12.57
C ALA A 387 -15.33 12.97 -12.57
N GLN A 388 -14.36 13.43 -13.37
CA GLN A 388 -13.05 12.81 -13.44
C GLN A 388 -12.26 13.05 -12.14
N PRO A 389 -11.67 11.98 -11.56
CA PRO A 389 -10.91 12.03 -10.31
C PRO A 389 -9.50 12.64 -10.50
N GLN A 390 -9.43 13.90 -10.95
CA GLN A 390 -8.16 14.61 -11.22
C GLN A 390 -7.63 15.43 -10.02
N GLY A 391 -8.36 15.50 -8.91
CA GLY A 391 -7.98 16.27 -7.72
C GLY A 391 -7.08 15.49 -6.74
N GLU A 392 -6.80 16.10 -5.59
CA GLU A 392 -6.00 15.47 -4.54
C GLU A 392 -6.61 14.12 -4.11
N LYS A 393 -5.74 13.13 -3.88
CA LYS A 393 -6.11 11.76 -3.47
C LYS A 393 -7.01 11.01 -4.47
N GLY A 394 -7.04 11.45 -5.73
CA GLY A 394 -7.89 10.85 -6.76
C GLY A 394 -9.37 11.15 -6.56
N MET A 395 -9.71 12.30 -5.98
CA MET A 395 -11.09 12.78 -5.86
C MET A 395 -11.38 13.84 -6.93
N PRO A 396 -12.63 13.99 -7.39
CA PRO A 396 -13.04 15.16 -8.16
C PRO A 396 -12.88 16.45 -7.34
N THR A 397 -12.39 17.53 -7.95
CA THR A 397 -11.98 18.76 -7.24
C THR A 397 -13.11 19.44 -6.47
N TRP A 398 -14.36 19.30 -6.92
CA TRP A 398 -15.54 19.87 -6.27
C TRP A 398 -16.05 19.01 -5.09
N LEU A 399 -15.65 17.74 -5.01
CA LEU A 399 -16.23 16.80 -4.05
C LEU A 399 -15.84 17.16 -2.61
N GLY A 400 -14.61 17.64 -2.39
CA GLY A 400 -14.15 18.13 -1.09
C GLY A 400 -15.03 19.28 -0.57
N TRP A 401 -15.31 20.27 -1.43
CA TRP A 401 -16.20 21.39 -1.09
C TRP A 401 -17.62 20.92 -0.72
N LEU A 402 -18.13 19.92 -1.43
CA LEU A 402 -19.47 19.37 -1.18
C LEU A 402 -19.55 18.65 0.17
N HIS A 403 -18.49 17.93 0.56
CA HIS A 403 -18.37 17.35 1.89
C HIS A 403 -18.28 18.42 2.98
N ASP A 404 -17.47 19.45 2.78
CA ASP A 404 -17.31 20.57 3.74
C ASP A 404 -18.63 21.33 3.94
N CYS A 405 -19.41 21.52 2.88
CA CYS A 405 -20.73 22.15 2.98
C CYS A 405 -21.72 21.30 3.78
N TYR A 406 -21.71 19.98 3.60
CA TYR A 406 -22.58 19.08 4.37
C TYR A 406 -22.20 19.05 5.85
N THR A 407 -20.90 18.93 6.15
CA THR A 407 -20.42 18.89 7.54
C THR A 407 -20.58 20.22 8.26
N ALA A 408 -20.61 21.35 7.55
CA ALA A 408 -20.96 22.64 8.13
C ALA A 408 -22.47 22.83 8.37
N TRP A 409 -23.32 22.03 7.72
CA TRP A 409 -24.78 22.13 7.80
C TRP A 409 -25.39 21.26 8.90
N VAL A 410 -24.78 20.10 9.18
CA VAL A 410 -25.16 19.16 10.27
C VAL A 410 -24.48 19.54 11.57
#